data_AF-A0A7C5MG98-F1
#
_entry.id   AF-A0A7C5MG98-F1
#
_cell.length_a   1.000
_cell.length_b   1.000
_cell.length_c   1.000
_cell.angle_alpha   90.00
_cell.angle_beta   90.00
_cell.angle_gamma   90.00
#
_symmetry.space_group_name_H-M   'P 1'
#
loop_
_entity.id
_entity.type
_entity.pdbx_description
1 polymer ?
#
loop_
_entity_poly.entity_id
_entity_poly.type
_entity_poly.pdbx_seq_one_letter_code
_entity_poly.pdbx_strand_id
1 'polypeptide(L)'
;MSFDSERSLKRWRPSGDCVPAALFFLAVFLYVRNGIDPRLMHHWQGPVFYTYPGFAGEFFRYPGGFAEYLYGLIAQCYAWRDWGALVLTAEIAAACALGALLVRRLHGKTRLLLALTPALFLLYQANLYYDGTPVRIALVIGLGCAVAFGRLMPFANRPAVWCGLFALFLAFSYYLGGMALVFFAPVAACALWVRAAPNWSKAARFLLCGSVLA
;
A
#
# COMPACT_ATOMS: atom_id res chain seq x y z
N MET A 1 -18.54 -50.51 2.27
CA MET A 1 -18.55 -49.20 2.96
C MET A 1 -17.17 -49.00 3.58
N SER A 2 -16.26 -48.35 2.84
CA SER A 2 -14.99 -47.83 3.38
C SER A 2 -14.77 -46.51 2.68
N PHE A 3 -15.12 -45.44 3.39
CA PHE A 3 -15.12 -44.05 2.96
C PHE A 3 -13.67 -43.61 2.66
N ASP A 4 -13.36 -43.42 1.39
CA ASP A 4 -12.78 -42.20 0.77
C ASP A 4 -12.22 -41.11 1.76
N SER A 5 -11.28 -41.44 2.65
CA SER A 5 -10.62 -40.45 3.53
C SER A 5 -9.31 -39.90 2.94
N GLU A 6 -8.87 -40.38 1.77
CA GLU A 6 -7.61 -39.98 1.13
C GLU A 6 -7.75 -38.82 0.13
N ARG A 7 -8.97 -38.33 -0.14
CA ARG A 7 -9.14 -37.14 -0.99
C ARG A 7 -8.83 -35.87 -0.21
N SER A 8 -7.79 -35.19 -0.66
CA SER A 8 -7.64 -33.73 -0.58
C SER A 8 -7.03 -33.16 0.71
N LEU A 9 -5.93 -33.74 1.18
CA LEU A 9 -4.83 -32.88 1.65
C LEU A 9 -4.22 -32.22 0.42
N LYS A 10 -4.91 -31.17 -0.06
CA LYS A 10 -4.48 -30.25 -1.10
C LYS A 10 -3.24 -29.56 -0.55
N ARG A 11 -2.08 -30.20 -0.75
CA ARG A 11 -0.77 -29.73 -0.33
C ARG A 11 -0.62 -28.34 -0.95
N TRP A 12 -0.77 -27.32 -0.11
CA TRP A 12 -0.50 -25.92 -0.47
C TRP A 12 0.97 -25.85 -0.88
N ARG A 13 1.26 -26.16 -2.14
CA ARG A 13 2.58 -25.91 -2.72
C ARG A 13 2.61 -24.41 -2.97
N PRO A 14 3.43 -23.64 -2.25
CA PRO A 14 3.65 -22.26 -2.63
C PRO A 14 4.14 -22.26 -4.08
N SER A 15 3.52 -21.45 -4.92
CA SER A 15 3.95 -21.24 -6.31
C SER A 15 5.44 -20.90 -6.32
N GLY A 16 6.18 -21.29 -7.37
CA GLY A 16 7.65 -21.09 -7.45
C GLY A 16 8.11 -19.64 -7.21
N ASP A 17 7.23 -18.67 -7.42
CA ASP A 17 7.47 -17.24 -7.20
C ASP A 17 7.44 -16.80 -5.72
N CYS A 18 6.92 -17.63 -4.81
CA CYS A 18 6.82 -17.30 -3.38
C CYS A 18 8.18 -17.36 -2.68
N VAL A 19 9.08 -18.26 -3.08
CA VAL A 19 10.39 -18.44 -2.44
C VAL A 19 11.29 -17.23 -2.70
N PRO A 20 11.45 -16.72 -3.93
CA PRO A 20 12.21 -15.49 -4.17
C PRO A 20 11.64 -14.27 -3.44
N ALA A 21 10.31 -14.13 -3.39
CA ALA A 21 9.66 -13.03 -2.67
C ALA A 21 9.91 -13.11 -1.16
N ALA A 22 9.78 -14.30 -0.57
CA ALA A 22 10.08 -14.53 0.85
C ALA A 22 11.54 -14.23 1.17
N LEU A 23 12.49 -14.66 0.33
CA LEU A 23 13.91 -14.36 0.49
C LEU A 23 14.19 -12.86 0.37
N PHE A 24 13.55 -12.18 -0.58
CA PHE A 24 13.68 -10.73 -0.72
C PHE A 24 13.20 -10.00 0.54
N PHE A 25 12.00 -10.31 1.04
CA PHE A 25 11.50 -9.66 2.25
C PHE A 25 12.24 -10.07 3.51
N LEU A 26 12.79 -11.28 3.57
CA LEU A 26 13.72 -11.66 4.63
C LEU A 26 15.00 -10.83 4.57
N ALA A 27 15.56 -10.60 3.38
CA ALA A 27 16.72 -9.73 3.21
C ALA A 27 16.41 -8.28 3.59
N VAL A 28 15.23 -7.75 3.20
CA VAL A 28 14.76 -6.42 3.63
C VAL A 28 14.62 -6.37 5.14
N PHE A 29 14.02 -7.38 5.77
CA PHE A 29 13.90 -7.46 7.23
C PHE A 29 15.26 -7.44 7.92
N LEU A 30 16.22 -8.25 7.45
CA LEU A 30 17.57 -8.28 8.01
C LEU A 30 18.30 -6.96 7.80
N TYR A 31 18.11 -6.32 6.64
CA TYR A 31 18.66 -5.00 6.35
C TYR A 31 18.08 -3.93 7.28
N VAL A 32 16.75 -3.87 7.42
CA VAL A 32 16.10 -2.92 8.33
C VAL A 32 16.56 -3.21 9.76
N ARG A 33 16.44 -4.44 10.24
CA ARG A 33 16.81 -4.83 11.62
C ARG A 33 18.24 -4.45 12.01
N ASN A 34 19.20 -4.64 11.11
CA ASN A 34 20.62 -4.48 11.43
C ASN A 34 21.23 -3.17 10.91
N GLY A 35 20.66 -2.58 9.86
CA GLY A 35 21.14 -1.36 9.22
C GLY A 35 20.33 -0.11 9.54
N ILE A 36 19.04 -0.25 9.85
CA ILE A 36 18.15 0.86 10.24
C ILE A 36 17.65 0.61 11.66
N ASP A 37 18.23 1.26 12.68
CA ASP A 37 17.72 1.06 14.05
C ASP A 37 16.33 1.74 14.21
N PRO A 38 15.21 0.99 14.27
CA PRO A 38 13.87 1.58 14.29
C PRO A 38 13.61 2.35 15.58
N ARG A 39 14.41 2.10 16.63
CA ARG A 39 14.31 2.81 17.91
C ARG A 39 14.67 4.29 17.77
N LEU A 40 15.53 4.63 16.79
CA LEU A 40 15.82 6.03 16.46
C LEU A 40 14.57 6.76 15.95
N MET A 41 13.72 6.08 15.17
CA MET A 41 12.43 6.65 14.76
C MET A 41 11.50 6.86 15.95
N HIS A 42 11.50 5.91 16.90
CA HIS A 42 10.70 6.02 18.12
C HIS A 42 11.06 7.25 18.97
N HIS A 43 12.33 7.65 19.01
CA HIS A 43 12.75 8.86 19.75
C HIS A 43 12.24 10.18 19.13
N TRP A 44 11.93 10.18 17.83
CA TRP A 44 11.29 11.31 17.17
C TRP A 44 9.77 11.37 17.39
N GLN A 45 9.19 10.29 17.92
CA GLN A 45 7.76 10.20 18.17
C GLN A 45 7.43 10.74 19.56
N GLY A 46 6.43 11.64 19.62
CA GLY A 46 5.86 12.09 20.89
C GLY A 46 5.15 10.94 21.63
N PRO A 47 5.01 11.01 22.97
CA PRO A 47 4.61 9.85 23.74
C PRO A 47 3.09 9.66 23.85
N VAL A 48 2.75 8.37 23.90
CA VAL A 48 1.56 7.66 24.39
C VAL A 48 0.35 7.53 23.46
N PHE A 49 0.30 6.36 22.83
CA PHE A 49 -0.93 5.79 22.29
C PHE A 49 -1.73 5.11 23.41
N TYR A 50 -3.02 5.40 23.50
CA TYR A 50 -3.92 4.72 24.43
C TYR A 50 -5.05 4.02 23.68
N THR A 51 -5.52 2.90 24.24
CA THR A 51 -6.62 2.12 23.65
C THR A 51 -7.98 2.45 24.26
N TYR A 52 -8.08 3.38 25.21
CA TYR A 52 -9.37 3.71 25.82
C TYR A 52 -10.28 4.45 24.82
N PRO A 53 -11.61 4.21 24.84
CA PRO A 53 -12.53 4.72 23.82
C PRO A 53 -12.52 6.26 23.65
N GLY A 54 -12.29 7.00 24.72
CA GLY A 54 -12.18 8.46 24.67
C GLY A 54 -11.03 8.95 23.80
N PHE A 55 -9.87 8.28 23.87
CA PHE A 55 -8.70 8.59 23.04
C PHE A 55 -8.99 8.30 21.57
N ALA A 56 -9.46 7.10 21.26
CA ALA A 56 -9.81 6.71 19.89
C ALA A 56 -10.91 7.62 19.29
N GLY A 57 -11.87 8.04 20.11
CA GLY A 57 -12.96 8.93 19.71
C GLY A 57 -12.50 10.30 19.23
N GLU A 58 -11.37 10.82 19.72
CA GLU A 58 -10.81 12.09 19.24
C GLU A 58 -10.31 11.97 17.80
N PHE A 59 -9.64 10.87 17.46
CA PHE A 59 -9.16 10.60 16.11
C PHE A 59 -10.29 10.42 15.09
N PHE A 60 -11.43 9.85 15.47
CA PHE A 60 -12.54 9.65 14.53
C PHE A 60 -13.38 10.91 14.27
N ARG A 61 -13.07 12.04 14.91
CA ARG A 61 -13.80 13.31 14.71
C ARG A 61 -13.38 14.09 13.47
N TYR A 62 -12.22 13.80 12.90
CA TYR A 62 -11.67 14.54 11.77
C TYR A 62 -11.16 13.61 10.65
N PRO A 63 -11.16 14.09 9.39
CA PRO A 63 -10.69 13.29 8.27
C PRO A 63 -9.19 12.96 8.40
N GLY A 64 -8.85 11.70 8.14
CA GLY A 64 -7.49 11.17 8.27
C GLY A 64 -7.17 10.62 9.66
N GLY A 65 -7.99 10.91 10.67
CA GLY A 65 -7.70 10.47 12.02
C GLY A 65 -7.72 8.94 12.22
N PHE A 66 -8.41 8.17 11.36
CA PHE A 66 -8.28 6.71 11.39
C PHE A 66 -6.84 6.25 11.10
N ALA A 67 -6.19 6.83 10.08
CA ALA A 67 -4.80 6.55 9.79
C ALA A 67 -3.86 7.10 10.84
N GLU A 68 -4.17 8.24 11.47
CA GLU A 68 -3.39 8.76 12.60
C GLU A 68 -3.49 7.87 13.84
N TYR A 69 -4.67 7.31 14.12
CA TYR A 69 -4.85 6.32 15.18
C TYR A 69 -4.06 5.04 14.89
N LEU A 70 -4.15 4.53 13.65
CA LEU A 70 -3.38 3.36 13.21
C LEU A 70 -1.87 3.63 13.26
N TYR A 71 -1.45 4.84 12.90
CA TYR A 71 -0.08 5.33 13.07
C TYR A 71 0.35 5.26 14.52
N GLY A 72 -0.42 5.83 15.45
CA GLY A 72 -0.08 5.86 16.87
C GLY A 72 0.08 4.44 17.44
N LEU A 73 -0.75 3.50 16.99
CA LEU A 73 -0.64 2.08 17.34
C LEU A 73 0.65 1.45 16.78
N ILE A 74 0.91 1.64 15.49
CA ILE A 74 2.07 1.08 14.78
C ILE A 74 3.39 1.65 15.32
N ALA A 75 3.40 2.94 15.67
CA ALA A 75 4.51 3.65 16.25
C ALA A 75 5.02 3.00 17.55
N GLN A 76 4.13 2.36 18.33
CA GLN A 76 4.54 1.63 19.54
C GLN A 76 5.48 0.46 19.22
N CYS A 77 5.37 -0.15 18.05
CA CYS A 77 6.25 -1.25 17.64
C CYS A 77 7.70 -0.80 17.44
N TYR A 78 7.95 0.47 17.11
CA TYR A 78 9.30 1.00 16.91
C TYR A 78 10.12 1.11 18.20
N ALA A 79 9.47 1.02 19.37
CA ALA A 79 10.16 0.93 20.65
C ALA A 79 11.08 -0.31 20.74
N TRP A 80 10.78 -1.37 20.00
CA TRP A 80 11.59 -2.59 19.92
C TRP A 80 12.17 -2.78 18.53
N ARG A 81 13.48 -3.06 18.47
CA ARG A 81 14.21 -3.23 17.20
C ARG A 81 13.58 -4.25 16.27
N ASP A 82 13.22 -5.42 16.81
CA ASP A 82 12.74 -6.54 16.00
C ASP A 82 11.28 -6.32 15.53
N TRP A 83 10.42 -5.78 16.40
CA TRP A 83 9.04 -5.43 16.04
C TRP A 83 8.98 -4.28 15.04
N GLY A 84 9.79 -3.24 15.25
CA GLY A 84 9.86 -2.12 14.33
C GLY A 84 10.35 -2.54 12.94
N ALA A 85 11.36 -3.40 12.88
CA ALA A 85 11.84 -3.95 11.62
C ALA A 85 10.79 -4.82 10.92
N LEU A 86 10.03 -5.61 11.67
CA LEU A 86 8.95 -6.44 11.13
C LEU A 86 7.84 -5.56 10.52
N VAL A 87 7.41 -4.54 11.26
CA VAL A 87 6.40 -3.58 10.80
C VAL A 87 6.85 -2.85 9.54
N LEU A 88 8.05 -2.26 9.53
CA LEU A 88 8.58 -1.57 8.35
C LEU A 88 8.66 -2.51 7.14
N THR A 89 9.10 -3.74 7.36
CA THR A 89 9.15 -4.74 6.28
C THR A 89 7.76 -5.09 5.77
N ALA A 90 6.77 -5.21 6.66
CA ALA A 90 5.38 -5.48 6.27
C ALA A 90 4.78 -4.31 5.47
N GLU A 91 5.05 -3.06 5.86
CA GLU A 91 4.63 -1.87 5.10
C GLU A 91 5.27 -1.83 3.71
N ILE A 92 6.58 -2.08 3.62
CA ILE A 92 7.32 -2.17 2.35
C ILE A 92 6.77 -3.29 1.47
N ALA A 93 6.48 -4.46 2.07
CA ALA A 93 5.90 -5.60 1.36
C ALA A 93 4.49 -5.31 0.84
N ALA A 94 3.65 -4.68 1.65
CA ALA A 94 2.31 -4.25 1.25
C ALA A 94 2.38 -3.26 0.09
N ALA A 95 3.23 -2.24 0.19
CA ALA A 95 3.44 -1.24 -0.86
C ALA A 95 3.93 -1.88 -2.17
N CYS A 96 4.91 -2.80 -2.08
CA CYS A 96 5.41 -3.56 -3.22
C CYS A 96 4.31 -4.42 -3.87
N ALA A 97 3.53 -5.15 -3.07
CA ALA A 97 2.46 -6.01 -3.56
C ALA A 97 1.35 -5.20 -4.26
N LEU A 98 0.93 -4.09 -3.65
CA LEU A 98 -0.06 -3.18 -4.22
C LEU A 98 0.44 -2.51 -5.50
N GLY A 99 1.70 -2.05 -5.51
CA GLY A 99 2.37 -1.52 -6.71
C GLY A 99 2.44 -2.55 -7.84
N ALA A 100 2.83 -3.80 -7.55
CA ALA A 100 2.86 -4.89 -8.52
C ALA A 100 1.47 -5.18 -9.10
N LEU A 101 0.43 -5.20 -8.26
CA LEU A 101 -0.96 -5.39 -8.70
C LEU A 101 -1.43 -4.25 -9.61
N LEU A 102 -1.04 -3.02 -9.29
CA LEU A 102 -1.41 -1.84 -10.08
C LEU A 102 -0.71 -1.84 -11.44
N VAL A 103 0.60 -2.07 -11.47
CA VAL A 103 1.39 -2.19 -12.70
C VAL A 103 0.86 -3.31 -13.59
N ARG A 104 0.59 -4.49 -13.00
CA ARG A 104 0.05 -5.64 -13.74
C ARG A 104 -1.31 -5.32 -14.36
N ARG A 105 -2.16 -4.54 -13.69
CA ARG A 105 -3.45 -4.11 -14.25
C ARG A 105 -3.30 -3.12 -15.40
N LEU A 106 -2.40 -2.15 -15.28
CA LEU A 106 -2.22 -1.13 -16.31
C LEU A 106 -1.50 -1.70 -17.55
N HIS A 107 -0.49 -2.56 -17.36
CA HIS A 107 0.41 -2.99 -18.43
C HIS A 107 0.22 -4.47 -18.85
N GLY A 108 -0.65 -5.24 -18.18
CA GLY A 108 -0.88 -6.67 -18.45
C GLY A 108 0.25 -7.61 -18.00
N LYS A 109 1.45 -7.10 -17.74
CA LYS A 109 2.60 -7.82 -17.17
C LYS A 109 3.17 -7.03 -16.00
N THR A 110 3.65 -7.74 -14.96
CA THR A 110 4.36 -7.11 -13.85
C THR A 110 5.73 -6.63 -14.34
N ARG A 111 5.98 -5.32 -14.28
CA ARG A 111 7.33 -4.76 -14.47
C ARG A 111 7.96 -4.59 -13.09
N LEU A 112 8.93 -5.44 -12.78
CA LEU A 112 9.51 -5.53 -11.44
C LEU A 112 10.04 -4.17 -10.94
N LEU A 113 10.72 -3.41 -11.79
CA LEU A 113 11.25 -2.09 -11.43
C LEU A 113 10.15 -1.10 -11.01
N LEU A 114 9.05 -1.00 -11.78
CA LEU A 114 7.92 -0.12 -11.43
C LEU A 114 7.16 -0.62 -10.19
N ALA A 115 7.09 -1.94 -10.00
CA ALA A 115 6.46 -2.54 -8.83
C ALA A 115 7.28 -2.30 -7.55
N LEU A 116 8.60 -2.17 -7.68
CA LEU A 116 9.52 -1.89 -6.59
C LEU A 116 9.61 -0.39 -6.26
N THR A 117 9.23 0.52 -7.15
CA THR A 117 9.28 1.97 -6.89
C THR A 117 8.68 2.37 -5.53
N PRO A 118 7.44 1.97 -5.17
CA PRO A 118 6.89 2.33 -3.86
C PRO A 118 7.68 1.72 -2.70
N ALA A 119 8.22 0.51 -2.85
CA ALA A 119 9.05 -0.13 -1.84
C ALA A 119 10.39 0.59 -1.64
N LEU A 120 11.04 0.99 -2.73
CA LEU A 120 12.30 1.75 -2.68
C LEU A 120 12.10 3.14 -2.08
N PHE A 121 11.00 3.81 -2.40
CA PHE A 121 10.62 5.08 -1.79
C PHE A 121 10.47 4.96 -0.27
N LEU A 122 9.78 3.91 0.21
CA LEU A 122 9.64 3.66 1.65
C LEU A 122 10.97 3.30 2.31
N LEU A 123 11.82 2.53 1.65
CA LEU A 123 13.13 2.16 2.18
C LEU A 123 14.06 3.39 2.28
N TYR A 124 14.02 4.28 1.28
CA TYR A 124 14.72 5.56 1.33
C TYR A 124 14.23 6.42 2.49
N GLN A 125 12.91 6.56 2.64
CA GLN A 125 12.32 7.33 3.75
C GLN A 125 12.71 6.74 5.11
N ALA A 126 12.74 5.41 5.23
CA ALA A 126 13.16 4.75 6.46
C ALA A 126 14.62 5.05 6.83
N ASN A 127 15.49 5.25 5.84
CA ASN A 127 16.90 5.58 6.06
C ASN A 127 17.13 7.02 6.54
N LEU A 128 16.12 7.89 6.44
CA LEU A 128 16.21 9.28 6.93
C LEU A 128 15.94 9.39 8.44
N TYR A 129 15.51 8.31 9.09
CA TYR A 129 15.18 8.23 10.53
C TYR A 129 14.10 9.21 11.04
N TYR A 130 13.52 10.05 10.18
CA TYR A 130 12.34 10.83 10.49
C TYR A 130 11.11 9.93 10.66
N ASP A 131 10.13 10.43 11.43
CA ASP A 131 8.84 9.77 11.56
C ASP A 131 8.02 9.90 10.27
N GLY A 132 8.33 9.03 9.31
CA GLY A 132 7.65 8.90 8.03
C GLY A 132 6.40 8.03 8.07
N THR A 133 6.04 7.48 9.23
CA THR A 133 4.99 6.49 9.40
C THR A 133 3.61 6.94 8.86
N PRO A 134 3.18 8.21 9.07
CA PRO A 134 1.93 8.69 8.46
C PRO A 134 1.94 8.58 6.93
N VAL A 135 3.08 8.87 6.30
CA VAL A 135 3.25 8.79 4.84
C VAL A 135 3.23 7.33 4.38
N ARG A 136 3.86 6.41 5.13
CA ARG A 136 3.87 4.97 4.81
C ARG A 136 2.46 4.38 4.80
N ILE A 137 1.70 4.66 5.86
CA ILE A 137 0.30 4.22 6.00
C ILE A 137 -0.56 4.88 4.91
N ALA A 138 -0.41 6.19 4.69
CA ALA A 138 -1.12 6.90 3.64
C ALA A 138 -0.85 6.33 2.24
N LEU A 139 0.40 5.95 1.94
CA LEU A 139 0.78 5.30 0.68
C LEU A 139 0.09 3.95 0.53
N VAL A 140 0.12 3.09 1.55
CA VAL A 140 -0.52 1.77 1.50
C VAL A 140 -2.04 1.90 1.34
N ILE A 141 -2.68 2.81 2.07
CA ILE A 141 -4.13 3.09 1.94
C ILE A 141 -4.43 3.62 0.54
N GLY A 142 -3.67 4.60 0.05
CA GLY A 142 -3.87 5.22 -1.26
C GLY A 142 -3.71 4.24 -2.42
N LEU A 143 -2.66 3.41 -2.38
CA LEU A 143 -2.45 2.33 -3.36
C LEU A 143 -3.54 1.26 -3.25
N GLY A 144 -3.98 0.92 -2.04
CA GLY A 144 -5.11 0.00 -1.80
C GLY A 144 -6.40 0.52 -2.43
N CYS A 145 -6.71 1.80 -2.23
CA CYS A 145 -7.83 2.48 -2.87
C CYS A 145 -7.70 2.48 -4.39
N ALA A 146 -6.51 2.74 -4.94
CA ALA A 146 -6.29 2.74 -6.38
C ALA A 146 -6.48 1.35 -7.00
N VAL A 147 -6.00 0.29 -6.34
CA VAL A 147 -6.24 -1.10 -6.76
C VAL A 147 -7.73 -1.43 -6.71
N ALA A 148 -8.42 -1.09 -5.62
CA ALA A 148 -9.86 -1.34 -5.45
C ALA A 148 -10.70 -0.60 -6.49
N PHE A 149 -10.41 0.68 -6.71
CA PHE A 149 -11.01 1.49 -7.77
C PHE A 149 -10.80 0.84 -9.15
N GLY A 150 -9.55 0.45 -9.46
CA GLY A 150 -9.23 -0.25 -10.69
C GLY A 150 -9.94 -1.61 -10.83
N ARG A 151 -10.29 -2.29 -9.73
CA ARG A 151 -11.09 -3.53 -9.72
C ARG A 151 -12.55 -3.30 -10.08
N LEU A 152 -13.12 -2.20 -9.63
CA LEU A 152 -14.54 -1.86 -9.81
C LEU A 152 -14.81 -1.17 -11.15
N MET A 153 -13.82 -0.43 -11.66
CA MET A 153 -13.93 0.32 -12.91
C MET A 153 -14.45 -0.48 -14.11
N PRO A 154 -14.04 -1.75 -14.37
CA PRO A 154 -14.52 -2.52 -15.51
C PRO A 154 -16.03 -2.80 -15.49
N PHE A 155 -16.66 -2.84 -14.31
CA PHE A 155 -18.10 -3.09 -14.15
C PHE A 155 -18.95 -1.85 -14.43
N ALA A 156 -18.34 -0.67 -14.47
CA ALA A 156 -19.02 0.57 -14.77
C ALA A 156 -18.95 0.87 -16.28
N ASN A 157 -20.11 0.91 -16.95
CA ASN A 157 -20.21 1.22 -18.38
C ASN A 157 -20.55 2.68 -18.69
N ARG A 158 -20.99 3.45 -17.69
CA ARG A 158 -21.38 4.86 -17.87
C ARG A 158 -20.33 5.81 -17.30
N PRO A 159 -20.00 6.92 -17.96
CA PRO A 159 -19.00 7.89 -17.49
C PRO A 159 -19.39 8.51 -16.14
N ALA A 160 -20.69 8.76 -15.91
CA ALA A 160 -21.19 9.24 -14.62
C ALA A 160 -20.86 8.29 -13.45
N VAL A 161 -20.86 6.98 -13.69
CA VAL A 161 -20.51 5.98 -12.66
C VAL A 161 -19.02 6.00 -12.37
N TRP A 162 -18.16 6.29 -13.36
CA TRP A 162 -16.73 6.46 -13.14
C TRP A 162 -16.42 7.68 -12.27
N CYS A 163 -17.06 8.81 -12.56
CA CYS A 163 -16.93 10.02 -11.75
C CYS A 163 -17.46 9.80 -10.32
N GLY A 164 -18.59 9.09 -10.18
CA GLY A 164 -19.15 8.73 -8.88
C GLY A 164 -18.21 7.82 -8.08
N LEU A 165 -17.66 6.76 -8.69
CA LEU A 165 -16.66 5.89 -8.05
C LEU A 165 -15.39 6.65 -7.69
N PHE A 166 -14.91 7.54 -8.57
CA PHE A 166 -13.74 8.36 -8.29
C PHE A 166 -13.97 9.27 -7.07
N ALA A 167 -15.08 9.99 -7.05
CA ALA A 167 -15.45 10.86 -5.93
C ALA A 167 -15.61 10.05 -4.62
N LEU A 168 -16.21 8.86 -4.69
CA LEU A 168 -16.37 7.96 -3.55
C LEU A 168 -15.01 7.53 -2.98
N PHE A 169 -14.11 7.03 -3.83
CA PHE A 169 -12.77 6.60 -3.39
C PHE A 169 -11.89 7.77 -2.96
N LEU A 170 -12.06 8.95 -3.58
CA LEU A 170 -11.38 10.17 -3.17
C LEU A 170 -11.82 10.57 -1.75
N ALA A 171 -13.12 10.62 -1.49
CA ALA A 171 -13.67 10.89 -0.16
C ALA A 171 -13.21 9.83 0.85
N PHE A 172 -13.26 8.56 0.48
CA PHE A 172 -12.80 7.47 1.34
C PHE A 172 -11.30 7.60 1.68
N SER A 173 -10.45 7.92 0.69
CA SER A 173 -9.02 8.14 0.89
C SER A 173 -8.73 9.35 1.78
N TYR A 174 -9.51 10.43 1.66
CA TYR A 174 -9.40 11.61 2.50
C TYR A 174 -9.83 11.33 3.94
N TYR A 175 -11.00 10.70 4.14
CA TYR A 175 -11.52 10.41 5.47
C TYR A 175 -10.72 9.36 6.23
N LEU A 176 -10.23 8.31 5.57
CA LEU A 176 -9.44 7.28 6.24
C LEU A 176 -7.98 7.67 6.39
N GLY A 177 -7.38 8.19 5.32
CA GLY A 177 -5.93 8.30 5.21
C GLY A 177 -5.40 9.73 5.17
N GLY A 178 -6.26 10.75 5.14
CA GLY A 178 -5.86 12.15 4.98
C GLY A 178 -5.00 12.31 3.72
N MET A 179 -3.68 12.32 3.93
CA MET A 179 -2.65 12.32 2.88
C MET A 179 -2.75 11.16 1.87
N ALA A 180 -3.49 10.08 2.14
CA ALA A 180 -3.68 8.99 1.17
C ALA A 180 -4.28 9.46 -0.17
N LEU A 181 -5.01 10.58 -0.17
CA LEU A 181 -5.53 11.19 -1.39
C LEU A 181 -4.42 11.57 -2.38
N VAL A 182 -3.24 11.97 -1.89
CA VAL A 182 -2.10 12.40 -2.71
C VAL A 182 -1.56 11.24 -3.56
N PHE A 183 -1.65 10.02 -3.04
CA PHE A 183 -1.23 8.81 -3.75
C PHE A 183 -2.36 8.24 -4.63
N PHE A 184 -3.61 8.31 -4.16
CA PHE A 184 -4.76 7.80 -4.91
C PHE A 184 -5.12 8.65 -6.13
N ALA A 185 -5.29 9.96 -5.94
CA ALA A 185 -5.83 10.88 -6.94
C ALA A 185 -5.07 10.86 -8.28
N PRO A 186 -3.72 10.97 -8.34
CA PRO A 186 -3.00 10.98 -9.61
C PRO A 186 -3.10 9.64 -10.34
N VAL A 187 -3.05 8.53 -9.62
CA VAL A 187 -3.17 7.17 -10.18
C VAL A 187 -4.57 6.95 -10.77
N ALA A 188 -5.61 7.33 -10.04
CA ALA A 188 -6.99 7.17 -10.50
C ALA A 188 -7.33 8.14 -11.64
N ALA A 189 -6.84 9.38 -11.60
CA ALA A 189 -6.99 10.34 -12.69
C ALA A 189 -6.33 9.83 -13.98
N CYS A 190 -5.11 9.29 -13.89
CA CYS A 190 -4.42 8.67 -15.02
C CYS A 190 -5.23 7.51 -15.61
N ALA A 191 -5.73 6.60 -14.76
CA ALA A 191 -6.55 5.48 -15.20
C ALA A 191 -7.84 5.91 -15.91
N LEU A 192 -8.49 6.96 -15.40
CA LEU A 192 -9.67 7.57 -16.04
C LEU A 192 -9.33 8.19 -17.38
N TRP A 193 -8.22 8.93 -17.45
CA TRP A 193 -7.82 9.63 -18.65
C TRP A 193 -7.44 8.66 -19.79
N VAL A 194 -6.71 7.59 -19.46
CA VAL A 194 -6.40 6.49 -20.40
C VAL A 194 -7.68 5.82 -20.94
N ARG A 195 -8.71 5.67 -20.10
CA ARG A 195 -9.98 5.06 -20.51
C ARG A 195 -10.86 6.02 -21.32
N ALA A 196 -10.85 7.32 -21.00
CA ALA A 196 -11.61 8.34 -21.71
C ALA A 196 -11.03 8.65 -23.11
N ALA A 197 -9.76 8.31 -23.37
CA ALA A 197 -9.08 8.53 -24.64
C ALA A 197 -8.78 7.21 -25.40
N PRO A 198 -9.80 6.55 -26.00
CA PRO A 198 -9.65 5.26 -26.68
C PRO A 198 -8.76 5.31 -27.94
N ASN A 199 -8.53 6.50 -28.53
CA ASN A 199 -7.81 6.67 -29.79
C ASN A 199 -6.30 6.94 -29.64
N TRP A 200 -5.78 6.97 -28.41
CA TRP A 200 -4.36 7.23 -28.18
C TRP A 200 -3.49 6.04 -28.56
N SER A 201 -2.32 6.33 -29.14
CA SER A 201 -1.30 5.31 -29.44
C SER A 201 -0.88 4.61 -28.15
N LYS A 202 -0.57 3.31 -28.24
CA LYS A 202 -0.13 2.52 -27.07
C LYS A 202 1.06 3.18 -26.36
N ALA A 203 1.96 3.81 -27.11
CA ALA A 203 3.14 4.52 -26.59
C ALA A 203 2.78 5.72 -25.70
N ALA A 204 1.77 6.52 -26.07
CA ALA A 204 1.34 7.67 -25.27
C ALA A 204 0.67 7.24 -23.95
N ARG A 205 -0.06 6.12 -23.96
CA ARG A 205 -0.59 5.49 -22.72
C ARG A 205 0.52 4.98 -21.81
N PHE A 206 1.59 4.41 -22.39
CA PHE A 206 2.73 3.90 -21.63
C PHE A 206 3.53 4.99 -20.93
N LEU A 207 3.75 6.14 -21.57
CA LEU A 207 4.49 7.26 -20.98
C LEU A 207 3.74 7.88 -19.79
N LEU A 208 2.42 8.05 -19.91
CA LEU A 208 1.59 8.63 -18.84
C LEU A 208 1.42 7.72 -17.63
N CYS A 209 1.27 6.41 -17.82
CA CYS A 209 1.23 5.48 -16.69
C CYS A 209 2.60 5.33 -16.01
N GLY A 210 3.69 5.47 -16.77
CA GLY A 210 5.05 5.47 -16.24
C GLY A 210 5.35 6.67 -15.36
N SER A 211 4.92 7.88 -15.76
CA SER A 211 5.17 9.13 -15.01
C SER A 211 4.41 9.27 -13.70
N VAL A 212 3.36 8.45 -13.49
CA VAL A 212 2.56 8.47 -12.25
C VAL A 212 3.08 7.44 -11.23
N LEU A 213 3.92 6.51 -11.67
CA LEU A 213 4.54 5.46 -10.85
C LEU A 213 6.04 5.71 -10.58
N ALA A 214 6.62 6.73 -11.21
CA ALA A 214 8.00 7.17 -11.04
C ALA A 214 8.05 8.43 -10.17
#